data_AF-A0A969VR82-F1
#
_entry.id   AF-A0A969VR82-F1
#
_cell.length_a   1.000
_cell.length_b   1.000
_cell.length_c   1.000
_cell.angle_alpha   90.00
_cell.angle_beta   90.00
_cell.angle_gamma   90.00
#
_symmetry.space_group_name_H-M   'P 1'
#
loop_
_entity.id
_entity.type
_entity.pdbx_description
1 polymer ?
#
loop_
_entity_poly.entity_id
_entity_poly.type
_entity_poly.pdbx_seq_one_letter_code
_entity_poly.pdbx_strand_id
1 'polypeptide(L)' 'MRKHLPVKVQGRLSPPEDLPRCTYYFGPFDSDKEASSNTPGYIEDLESEGARRVSIRIKRCQPSELTICESEAMQF' A
#
# COMPACT_ATOMS: atom_id res chain seq x y z
N MET A 1 -5.33 -17.85 18.31
CA MET A 1 -4.49 -16.72 17.88
C MET A 1 -5.22 -15.99 16.77
N ARG A 2 -5.74 -14.78 17.01
CA ARG A 2 -6.45 -13.99 16.00
C ARG A 2 -5.39 -13.40 15.07
N LYS A 3 -5.32 -13.95 13.85
CA LYS A 3 -4.42 -13.42 12.81
C LYS A 3 -5.05 -12.11 12.34
N HIS A 4 -4.65 -11.01 12.97
CA HIS A 4 -5.04 -9.68 12.52
C HIS A 4 -4.37 -9.47 11.15
N LEU A 5 -5.13 -8.98 10.16
CA LEU A 5 -4.75 -9.06 8.74
C LEU A 5 -4.33 -7.70 8.20
N PRO A 6 -3.17 -7.59 7.54
CA PRO A 6 -2.81 -6.38 6.81
C PRO A 6 -3.56 -6.25 5.48
N VAL A 7 -4.00 -5.02 5.21
CA VAL A 7 -4.65 -4.52 4.00
C VAL A 7 -3.59 -4.06 3.02
N LYS A 8 -3.74 -4.44 1.75
CA LYS A 8 -2.86 -3.95 0.68
C LYS A 8 -3.40 -2.63 0.13
N VAL A 9 -2.59 -1.58 0.25
CA VAL A 9 -2.78 -0.28 -0.40
C VAL A 9 -1.63 -0.11 -1.39
N GLN A 10 -1.93 0.01 -2.68
CA GLN A 10 -0.91 0.20 -3.71
C GLN A 10 -0.87 1.69 -4.09
N GLY A 11 -0.01 2.46 -3.44
CA GLY A 11 0.26 3.85 -3.81
C GLY A 11 1.08 3.97 -5.10
N ARG A 12 0.83 4.97 -5.94
CA ARG A 12 1.71 5.32 -7.07
C ARG A 12 2.15 6.77 -6.96
N LEU A 13 3.40 7.02 -6.57
CA LEU A 13 4.06 8.32 -6.75
C LEU A 13 4.18 8.59 -8.26
N SER A 14 3.73 9.75 -8.75
CA SER A 14 3.83 10.08 -10.19
C SER A 14 4.33 11.52 -10.42
N PRO A 15 5.62 11.69 -10.73
CA PRO A 15 6.10 12.60 -11.77
C PRO A 15 6.86 11.76 -12.83
N PRO A 16 7.38 12.35 -13.93
CA PRO A 16 7.52 11.66 -15.23
C PRO A 16 8.35 10.36 -15.13
N GLU A 17 7.76 9.25 -15.60
CA GLU A 17 8.34 7.93 -15.92
C GLU A 17 9.33 7.19 -14.96
N ASP A 18 9.88 7.77 -13.89
CA ASP A 18 11.06 7.20 -13.18
C ASP A 18 10.88 6.89 -11.66
N LEU A 19 9.65 6.75 -11.13
CA LEU A 19 9.47 6.35 -9.72
C LEU A 19 9.14 4.85 -9.55
N PRO A 20 9.80 4.17 -8.59
CA PRO A 20 9.60 2.75 -8.35
C PRO A 20 8.17 2.48 -7.91
N ARG A 21 7.59 1.39 -8.44
CA ARG A 21 6.25 0.97 -8.06
C ARG A 21 6.28 0.38 -6.65
N CYS A 22 5.71 1.11 -5.69
CA CYS A 22 5.61 0.65 -4.31
C CYS A 22 4.25 0.03 -3.98
N THR A 23 4.26 -0.99 -3.12
CA THR A 23 3.09 -1.61 -2.51
C THR A 23 3.21 -1.49 -1.00
N TYR A 24 2.21 -0.90 -0.36
CA TYR A 24 2.14 -0.71 1.09
C TYR A 24 1.10 -1.66 1.68
N TYR A 25 1.40 -2.23 2.84
CA TYR A 25 0.49 -3.07 3.61
C TYR A 25 0.21 -2.40 4.97
N PHE A 26 -1.04 -2.01 5.18
CA PHE A 26 -1.51 -1.30 6.38
C PHE A 26 -2.27 -2.23 7.32
N GLY A 27 -2.34 -1.88 8.59
CA GLY A 27 -3.07 -2.63 9.61
C GLY A 27 -2.14 -3.18 10.70
N PRO A 28 -2.58 -4.18 11.45
CA PRO A 28 -3.59 -5.16 11.05
C PRO A 28 -5.02 -4.79 11.44
N PHE A 29 -6.01 -5.32 10.72
CA PHE A 29 -7.44 -5.08 10.97
C PHE A 29 -8.19 -6.37 11.31
N ASP A 30 -9.26 -6.24 12.08
CA ASP A 30 -10.18 -7.29 12.49
C ASP A 30 -11.21 -7.64 11.40
N SER A 31 -11.54 -6.67 10.53
CA SER A 31 -12.52 -6.86 9.45
C SER A 31 -12.18 -6.08 8.18
N ASP A 32 -12.77 -6.52 7.08
CA ASP A 32 -12.83 -5.80 5.80
C ASP A 32 -13.53 -4.44 5.95
N LYS A 33 -14.54 -4.35 6.83
CA LYS A 33 -15.22 -3.09 7.15
C LYS A 33 -14.27 -2.10 7.82
N GLU A 34 -13.53 -2.54 8.84
CA GLU A 34 -12.56 -1.71 9.55
C GLU A 34 -11.44 -1.24 8.61
N ALA A 35 -10.91 -2.15 7.80
CA ALA A 35 -9.96 -1.85 6.74
C ALA A 35 -10.49 -0.78 5.77
N SER A 36 -11.74 -0.93 5.32
CA SER A 36 -12.39 0.02 4.40
C SER A 36 -12.59 1.38 5.04
N SER A 37 -12.98 1.43 6.32
CA SER A 37 -13.18 2.68 7.06
C SER A 37 -11.89 3.47 7.28
N ASN A 38 -10.73 2.79 7.38
CA ASN A 38 -9.42 3.45 7.50
C ASN A 38 -8.76 3.77 6.14
N THR A 39 -9.23 3.15 5.06
CA THR A 39 -8.66 3.32 3.71
C THR A 39 -8.52 4.79 3.26
N PRO A 40 -9.51 5.68 3.47
CA PRO A 40 -9.40 7.08 3.06
C PRO A 40 -8.19 7.81 3.66
N GLY A 41 -7.88 7.60 4.94
CA GLY A 41 -6.73 8.25 5.59
C GLY A 41 -5.40 7.85 4.95
N TYR A 42 -5.22 6.56 4.61
CA TYR A 42 -4.01 6.12 3.93
C TYR A 42 -3.89 6.66 2.50
N ILE A 43 -5.01 6.89 1.82
CA ILE A 43 -5.00 7.52 0.49
C ILE A 43 -4.56 8.98 0.63
N GLU A 44 -5.15 9.72 1.57
CA GLU A 44 -4.82 11.13 1.82
C GLU A 44 -3.34 11.31 2.16
N ASP A 45 -2.78 10.44 3.01
CA ASP A 45 -1.35 10.46 3.36
C ASP A 45 -0.49 10.23 2.11
N LEU A 46 -0.78 9.19 1.33
CA LEU A 46 -0.02 8.85 0.11
C LEU A 46 -0.13 9.96 -0.96
N GLU A 47 -1.31 10.53 -1.15
CA GLU A 47 -1.52 11.63 -2.09
C GLU A 47 -0.80 12.91 -1.65
N SER A 48 -0.77 13.17 -0.33
CA SER A 48 0.00 14.28 0.26
C SER A 48 1.52 14.10 0.09
N GLU A 49 2.00 12.85 0.04
CA GLU A 49 3.39 12.51 -0.32
C GLU A 49 3.67 12.58 -1.84
N GLY A 50 2.67 12.90 -2.67
CA GLY A 50 2.81 13.04 -4.11
C GLY A 50 2.37 11.81 -4.92
N ALA A 51 1.63 10.89 -4.31
CA ALA A 51 0.98 9.81 -5.06
C ALA A 51 -0.14 10.36 -5.93
N ARG A 52 -0.21 9.92 -7.18
CA ARG A 52 -1.24 10.35 -8.13
C ARG A 52 -2.07 9.22 -8.72
N ARG A 53 -1.65 7.96 -8.60
CA ARG A 53 -2.43 6.81 -9.13
C ARG A 53 -2.45 5.66 -8.14
N VAL A 54 -3.02 5.92 -6.96
CA VAL A 54 -3.21 4.93 -5.92
C VAL A 54 -4.28 3.91 -6.37
N SER A 55 -3.98 2.62 -6.24
CA SER A 55 -4.93 1.52 -6.37
C SER A 55 -5.06 0.79 -5.04
N ILE A 56 -6.29 0.45 -4.65
CA ILE A 56 -6.55 -0.17 -3.34
C ILE A 56 -7.00 -1.61 -3.54
N ARG A 57 -6.51 -2.52 -2.69
CA ARG A 57 -7.00 -3.90 -2.66
C ARG A 57 -7.06 -4.43 -1.23
N ILE A 58 -8.26 -4.48 -0.69
CA ILE A 58 -8.50 -5.17 0.59
C ILE A 58 -8.43 -6.68 0.34
N LYS A 59 -7.49 -7.34 1.00
CA LYS A 59 -7.35 -8.81 0.97
C LYS A 59 -6.83 -9.31 2.31
N ARG A 60 -7.19 -10.54 2.66
CA ARG A 60 -6.59 -11.25 3.79
C ARG A 60 -5.22 -11.81 3.34
N CYS A 61 -4.13 -11.36 3.96
CA CYS A 61 -2.79 -11.88 3.68
C CYS A 61 -1.85 -11.70 4.87
N GLN A 62 -0.69 -12.33 4.82
CA GLN A 62 0.41 -12.13 5.78
C GLN A 62 1.68 -11.83 4.97
N PRO A 63 1.91 -10.56 4.61
CA PRO A 63 3.09 -10.15 3.86
C PRO A 63 4.32 -10.30 4.74
N SER A 64 5.43 -10.69 4.13
CA SER A 64 6.74 -10.73 4.80
C SER A 64 7.30 -9.32 5.06
N GLU A 65 6.90 -8.35 4.23
CA GLU A 65 7.35 -6.95 4.28
C GLU A 65 6.15 -6.01 4.10
N LEU A 66 6.13 -4.91 4.87
CA LEU A 66 5.02 -3.96 4.83
C LEU A 66 5.13 -2.95 3.67
N THR A 67 6.35 -2.70 3.18
CA THR A 67 6.60 -1.84 2.02
C THR A 67 7.46 -2.60 1.04
N ILE A 68 6.95 -2.80 -0.18
CA ILE A 68 7.66 -3.49 -1.25
C ILE A 68 7.73 -2.53 -2.43
N CYS A 69 8.91 -2.01 -2.72
CA CYS A 69 9.15 -1.17 -3.89
C CYS A 69 9.86 -1.99 -4.97
N GLU A 70 9.29 -2.00 -6.17
CA GLU A 70 9.97 -2.44 -7.38
C GLU A 70 11.03 -1.38 -7.68
N SER A 71 12.20 -1.47 -7.05
CA SER A 71 13.38 -0.72 -7.47
C SER A 71 13.66 -1.07 -8.93
N GLU A 72 14.01 -0.09 -9.77
CA GLU A 72 14.81 -0.42 -10.94
C GLU A 72 16.03 -1.17 -10.42
N ALA A 73 16.05 -2.48 -10.61
CA ALA A 73 17.28 -3.22 -10.47
C ALA A 73 18.24 -2.56 -11.46
N MET A 74 19.20 -1.78 -10.95
CA MET A 74 20.43 -1.50 -11.66
C MET A 74 21.02 -2.86 -12.05
N GLN A 75 20.67 -3.32 -13.25
CA GLN A 75 21.44 -4.31 -13.97
C GLN A 75 22.67 -3.54 -14.45
N PHE A 76 23.71 -3.56 -13.62
CA PHE A 76 25.07 -3.28 -14.07
C PHE A 76 25.57 -4.43 -14.94
#